data_AF-A0A1E1WE96-F1
#
_entry.id   AF-A0A1E1WE96-F1
#
_cell.length_a   1.000
_cell.length_b   1.000
_cell.length_c   1.000
_cell.angle_alpha   90.00
_cell.angle_beta   90.00
_cell.angle_gamma   90.00
#
_symmetry.space_group_name_H-M   'P 1'
#
loop_
_entity.id
_entity.type
_entity.pdbx_description
1 polymer ?
#
loop_
_entity_poly.entity_id
_entity_poly.type
_entity_poly.pdbx_seq_one_letter_code
_entity_poly.pdbx_strand_id
1 'polypeptide(L)'
;KIIKKKKCSHCETDLTAVNVENIHAWISFREFKCMKKKKLTYPSEHVVRMFGNILNEANGYLDCNAEKENVLKTIEAIMKSKYPFDFITCGLHKDIFVQNFLGLSIRLAVFNWCSIINKILRGTDVSRLESLEESLPLMQKK
;
A
#
# COMPACT_ATOMS: atom_id res chain seq x y z
N LYS A 1 -1.85 -7.63 -14.60
CA LYS A 1 -2.54 -6.30 -14.62
C LYS A 1 -4.04 -6.51 -14.75
N ILE A 2 -4.77 -6.44 -13.63
CA ILE A 2 -6.21 -6.69 -13.54
C ILE A 2 -7.00 -5.68 -14.39
N ILE A 3 -6.57 -4.41 -14.40
CA ILE A 3 -7.23 -3.33 -15.15
C ILE A 3 -6.94 -3.37 -16.68
N LYS A 4 -5.89 -4.06 -17.14
CA LYS A 4 -5.53 -4.08 -18.57
C LYS A 4 -6.18 -5.19 -19.41
N LYS A 5 -6.75 -6.23 -18.80
CA LYS A 5 -7.29 -7.36 -19.59
C LYS A 5 -8.76 -7.22 -19.96
N LYS A 6 -9.54 -6.39 -19.26
CA LYS A 6 -10.88 -5.92 -19.68
C LYS A 6 -11.10 -4.53 -19.08
N LYS A 7 -11.41 -3.52 -19.90
CA LYS A 7 -11.86 -2.20 -19.42
C LYS A 7 -13.23 -2.38 -18.76
N CYS A 8 -13.24 -2.74 -17.49
CA CYS A 8 -14.48 -2.84 -16.71
C CYS A 8 -14.76 -1.46 -16.12
N SER A 9 -15.83 -0.82 -16.58
CA SER A 9 -16.25 0.52 -16.12
C SER A 9 -16.51 0.56 -14.61
N HIS A 10 -17.11 -0.51 -14.05
CA HIS A 10 -17.30 -0.63 -12.61
C HIS A 10 -15.97 -0.64 -11.85
N CYS A 11 -15.02 -1.50 -12.24
CA CYS A 11 -13.69 -1.52 -11.61
C CYS A 11 -12.92 -0.21 -11.80
N GLU A 12 -13.06 0.46 -12.94
CA GLU A 12 -12.43 1.76 -13.15
C GLU A 12 -13.00 2.79 -12.18
N THR A 13 -14.31 2.83 -12.03
CA THR A 13 -14.99 3.75 -11.10
C THR A 13 -14.68 3.44 -9.64
N ASP A 14 -14.71 2.16 -9.25
CA ASP A 14 -14.50 1.72 -7.87
C ASP A 14 -13.03 1.89 -7.42
N LEU A 15 -12.08 1.64 -8.32
CA LEU A 15 -10.66 1.51 -7.98
C LEU A 15 -9.83 2.75 -8.30
N THR A 16 -10.34 3.67 -9.12
CA THR A 16 -9.59 4.85 -9.57
C THR A 16 -10.31 6.14 -9.19
N ALA A 17 -9.54 7.18 -8.91
CA ALA A 17 -10.09 8.49 -8.59
C ALA A 17 -10.51 9.21 -9.88
N VAL A 18 -11.72 9.77 -9.89
CA VAL A 18 -12.20 10.65 -10.95
C VAL A 18 -11.52 12.02 -10.88
N ASN A 19 -11.30 12.52 -9.65
CA ASN A 19 -10.66 13.80 -9.37
C ASN A 19 -9.42 13.62 -8.50
N VAL A 20 -8.38 14.43 -8.75
CA VAL A 20 -7.15 14.41 -7.95
C VAL A 20 -7.35 15.29 -6.70
N GLU A 21 -7.58 14.64 -5.57
CA GLU A 21 -7.71 15.27 -4.25
C GLU A 21 -6.41 15.24 -3.41
N ASN A 22 -6.42 15.89 -2.24
CA ASN A 22 -5.29 15.95 -1.29
C ASN A 22 -4.74 14.58 -0.89
N ILE A 23 -5.59 13.54 -0.82
CA ILE A 23 -5.16 12.18 -0.53
C ILE A 23 -4.18 11.62 -1.58
N HIS A 24 -4.12 12.21 -2.77
CA HIS A 24 -3.19 11.86 -3.83
C HIS A 24 -1.92 12.71 -3.85
N ALA A 25 -1.80 13.69 -2.95
CA ALA A 25 -0.69 14.63 -2.94
C ALA A 25 0.67 13.91 -2.96
N TRP A 26 0.78 12.78 -2.26
CA TRP A 26 2.00 11.96 -2.24
C TRP A 26 2.40 11.39 -3.62
N ILE A 27 1.44 11.02 -4.48
CA ILE A 27 1.70 10.61 -5.88
C ILE A 27 2.20 11.84 -6.65
N SER A 28 1.56 12.99 -6.47
CA SER A 28 1.97 14.23 -7.14
C SER A 28 3.33 14.77 -6.70
N PHE A 29 3.75 14.51 -5.47
CA PHE A 29 5.05 14.99 -4.95
C PHE A 29 6.20 14.01 -5.24
N ARG A 30 6.00 12.69 -5.13
CA ARG A 30 7.09 11.72 -5.22
C ARG A 30 7.50 11.32 -6.63
N GLU A 31 6.60 11.38 -7.62
CA GLU A 31 6.88 10.81 -8.95
C GLU A 31 7.17 11.85 -10.06
N PHE A 32 7.06 13.15 -9.77
CA PHE A 32 7.10 14.19 -10.80
C PHE A 32 8.50 14.73 -11.13
N LYS A 33 9.54 14.48 -10.32
CA LYS A 33 10.88 15.00 -10.61
C LYS A 33 11.66 14.16 -11.64
N CYS A 34 11.32 12.88 -11.84
CA CYS A 34 12.16 11.94 -12.59
C CYS A 34 11.46 11.12 -13.70
N MET A 35 10.12 11.06 -13.77
CA MET A 35 9.43 10.19 -14.74
C MET A 35 8.91 10.94 -15.98
N LYS A 36 9.60 10.74 -17.13
CA LYS A 36 9.24 11.33 -18.44
C LYS A 36 7.91 10.84 -19.05
N LYS A 37 7.26 9.82 -18.48
CA LYS A 37 6.03 9.21 -19.01
C LYS A 37 4.93 9.18 -17.95
N LYS A 38 3.97 10.10 -18.04
CA LYS A 38 2.75 10.16 -17.21
C LYS A 38 1.84 8.95 -17.47
N LYS A 39 2.06 7.83 -16.78
CA LYS A 39 1.16 6.65 -16.81
C LYS A 39 0.83 6.18 -15.40
N LEU A 40 0.47 7.13 -14.54
CA LEU A 40 0.07 6.85 -13.17
C LEU A 40 -1.45 6.86 -13.10
N THR A 41 -2.00 5.84 -12.45
CA THR A 41 -3.41 5.75 -12.13
C THR A 41 -3.56 6.20 -10.70
N TYR A 42 -4.40 7.21 -10.47
CA TYR A 42 -4.75 7.64 -9.13
C TYR A 42 -5.74 6.64 -8.53
N PRO A 43 -5.40 5.95 -7.42
CA PRO A 43 -6.32 5.03 -6.78
C PRO A 43 -7.49 5.79 -6.15
N SER A 44 -8.66 5.17 -6.04
CA SER A 44 -9.76 5.75 -5.26
C SER A 44 -9.39 5.86 -3.78
N GLU A 45 -10.05 6.75 -3.04
CA GLU A 45 -9.86 6.92 -1.60
C GLU A 45 -10.04 5.59 -0.85
N HIS A 46 -11.03 4.78 -1.24
CA HIS A 46 -11.26 3.47 -0.64
C HIS A 46 -10.06 2.53 -0.79
N VAL A 47 -9.42 2.51 -1.97
CA VAL A 47 -8.21 1.71 -2.21
C VAL A 47 -7.06 2.19 -1.33
N VAL A 48 -6.86 3.52 -1.22
CA VAL A 48 -5.80 4.09 -0.36
C VAL A 48 -6.03 3.74 1.11
N ARG A 49 -7.26 3.94 1.61
CA ARG A 49 -7.63 3.60 2.99
C ARG A 49 -7.47 2.11 3.27
N MET A 50 -7.93 1.26 2.35
CA MET A 50 -7.80 -0.18 2.50
C MET A 50 -6.33 -0.63 2.51
N PHE A 51 -5.49 -0.03 1.67
CA PHE A 51 -4.05 -0.27 1.71
C PHE A 51 -3.45 0.10 3.07
N GLY A 52 -3.80 1.27 3.60
CA GLY A 52 -3.39 1.70 4.95
C GLY A 52 -3.83 0.73 6.05
N ASN A 53 -5.07 0.25 5.99
CA ASN A 53 -5.59 -0.73 6.93
C ASN A 53 -4.80 -2.06 6.86
N ILE A 54 -4.46 -2.53 5.65
CA ILE A 54 -3.62 -3.72 5.47
C ILE A 54 -2.27 -3.53 6.13
N LEU A 55 -1.62 -2.37 5.94
CA LEU A 55 -0.32 -2.10 6.56
C LEU A 55 -0.41 -2.09 8.09
N ASN A 56 -1.44 -1.45 8.66
CA ASN A 56 -1.63 -1.36 10.10
C ASN A 56 -1.88 -2.75 10.72
N GLU A 57 -2.76 -3.54 10.12
CA GLU A 57 -3.08 -4.90 10.60
C GLU A 57 -1.87 -5.84 10.44
N ALA A 58 -1.14 -5.74 9.34
CA ALA A 58 0.06 -6.54 9.12
C ALA A 58 1.15 -6.21 10.15
N ASN A 59 1.45 -4.92 10.36
CA ASN A 59 2.45 -4.49 11.34
C ASN A 59 2.03 -4.87 12.76
N GLY A 60 0.78 -4.59 13.15
CA GLY A 60 0.28 -4.94 14.47
C GLY A 60 0.28 -6.45 14.74
N TYR A 61 0.06 -7.28 13.70
CA TYR A 61 0.22 -8.73 13.83
C TYR A 61 1.70 -9.11 14.04
N LEU A 62 2.60 -8.56 13.23
CA LEU A 62 4.05 -8.85 13.28
C LEU A 62 4.68 -8.45 14.61
N ASP A 63 4.27 -7.33 15.20
CA ASP A 63 4.81 -6.84 16.47
C ASP A 63 4.68 -7.86 17.62
N CYS A 64 3.67 -8.74 17.55
CA CYS A 64 3.40 -9.75 18.56
C CYS A 64 3.60 -11.19 18.10
N ASN A 65 3.82 -11.44 16.80
CA ASN A 65 3.74 -12.78 16.22
C ASN A 65 4.70 -13.00 15.03
N ALA A 66 5.78 -12.22 14.90
CA ALA A 66 6.73 -12.33 13.78
C ALA A 66 7.40 -13.70 13.67
N GLU A 67 7.50 -14.44 14.77
CA GLU A 67 8.09 -15.77 14.87
C GLU A 67 7.17 -16.90 14.40
N LYS A 68 5.87 -16.62 14.22
CA LYS A 68 4.88 -17.66 13.88
C LYS A 68 4.98 -18.10 12.43
N GLU A 69 4.60 -19.33 12.17
CA GLU A 69 4.42 -19.82 10.80
C GLU A 69 3.16 -19.22 10.14
N ASN A 70 3.11 -19.28 8.81
CA ASN A 70 1.94 -18.89 8.01
C ASN A 70 1.46 -17.43 8.17
N VAL A 71 2.34 -16.51 8.62
CA VAL A 71 2.06 -15.07 8.82
C VAL A 71 1.19 -14.46 7.72
N LEU A 72 1.55 -14.67 6.44
CA LEU A 72 0.82 -14.11 5.30
C LEU A 72 -0.65 -14.57 5.27
N LYS A 73 -0.90 -15.87 5.49
CA LYS A 73 -2.25 -16.46 5.45
C LYS A 73 -3.08 -15.98 6.64
N THR A 74 -2.46 -15.86 7.82
CA THR A 74 -3.15 -15.40 9.03
C THR A 74 -3.57 -13.94 8.89
N ILE A 75 -2.68 -13.06 8.41
CA ILE A 75 -3.02 -11.66 8.16
C ILE A 75 -4.12 -11.58 7.08
N GLU A 76 -4.04 -12.38 6.02
CA GLU A 76 -5.08 -12.41 4.98
C GLU A 76 -6.45 -12.82 5.54
N ALA A 77 -6.49 -13.81 6.43
CA ALA A 77 -7.71 -14.25 7.09
C ALA A 77 -8.29 -13.15 8.01
N ILE A 78 -7.45 -12.46 8.79
CA ILE A 78 -7.84 -11.32 9.61
C ILE A 78 -8.43 -10.19 8.75
N MET A 79 -7.78 -9.89 7.62
CA MET A 79 -8.26 -8.86 6.71
C MET A 79 -9.62 -9.21 6.12
N LYS A 80 -9.82 -10.47 5.71
CA LYS A 80 -11.09 -10.94 5.16
C LYS A 80 -12.22 -10.98 6.19
N SER A 81 -11.91 -11.23 7.47
CA SER A 81 -12.93 -11.25 8.52
C SER A 81 -13.32 -9.86 9.01
N LYS A 82 -12.39 -8.90 9.02
CA LYS A 82 -12.63 -7.52 9.48
C LYS A 82 -13.20 -6.60 8.41
N TYR A 83 -12.86 -6.82 7.13
CA TYR A 83 -13.16 -5.88 6.06
C TYR A 83 -13.95 -6.56 4.93
N PRO A 84 -15.17 -6.10 4.59
CA PRO A 84 -16.04 -6.76 3.60
C PRO A 84 -15.74 -6.40 2.13
N PHE A 85 -14.83 -5.44 1.88
CA PHE A 85 -14.45 -4.95 0.53
C PHE A 85 -15.64 -4.48 -0.32
N ASP A 86 -16.68 -3.93 0.31
CA ASP A 86 -17.93 -3.54 -0.36
C ASP A 86 -17.82 -2.33 -1.28
N PHE A 87 -16.71 -1.59 -1.20
CA PHE A 87 -16.40 -0.52 -2.15
C PHE A 87 -16.15 -1.04 -3.58
N ILE A 88 -16.00 -2.35 -3.76
CA ILE A 88 -15.90 -2.99 -5.08
C ILE A 88 -17.28 -3.52 -5.45
N THR A 89 -17.97 -2.78 -6.30
CA THR A 89 -19.31 -3.11 -6.80
C THR A 89 -19.27 -4.15 -7.92
N CYS A 90 -18.12 -4.33 -8.57
CA CYS A 90 -17.96 -5.31 -9.63
C CYS A 90 -17.91 -6.77 -9.13
N GLY A 91 -19.05 -7.46 -9.14
CA GLY A 91 -19.13 -8.88 -8.75
C GLY A 91 -18.24 -9.83 -9.57
N LEU A 92 -17.97 -9.53 -10.85
CA LEU A 92 -17.14 -10.37 -11.73
C LEU A 92 -15.65 -10.36 -11.36
N HIS A 93 -15.15 -9.25 -10.82
CA HIS A 93 -13.73 -9.05 -10.57
C HIS A 93 -13.39 -8.85 -9.09
N LYS A 94 -14.40 -8.75 -8.20
CA LYS A 94 -14.22 -8.52 -6.76
C LYS A 94 -13.23 -9.52 -6.16
N ASP A 95 -13.47 -10.82 -6.31
CA ASP A 95 -12.62 -11.85 -5.70
C ASP A 95 -11.19 -11.83 -6.23
N ILE A 96 -11.03 -11.70 -7.55
CA ILE A 96 -9.70 -11.65 -8.19
C ILE A 96 -8.94 -10.41 -7.73
N PHE A 97 -9.61 -9.25 -7.63
CA PHE A 97 -8.99 -8.04 -7.13
C PHE A 97 -8.59 -8.22 -5.67
N VAL A 98 -9.53 -8.62 -4.80
CA VAL A 98 -9.30 -8.76 -3.36
C VAL A 98 -8.15 -9.70 -3.09
N GLN A 99 -8.12 -10.88 -3.73
CA GLN A 99 -7.03 -11.84 -3.57
C GLN A 99 -5.66 -11.26 -3.97
N ASN A 100 -5.58 -10.61 -5.14
CA ASN A 100 -4.32 -10.03 -5.60
C ASN A 100 -3.89 -8.83 -4.77
N PHE A 101 -4.84 -7.98 -4.40
CA PHE A 101 -4.60 -6.77 -3.63
C PHE A 101 -4.10 -7.11 -2.23
N LEU A 102 -4.77 -8.03 -1.53
CA LEU A 102 -4.31 -8.55 -0.24
C LEU A 102 -2.96 -9.23 -0.37
N GLY A 103 -2.82 -10.17 -1.30
CA GLY A 103 -1.60 -10.96 -1.46
C GLY A 103 -0.36 -10.10 -1.72
N LEU A 104 -0.48 -9.07 -2.58
CA LEU A 104 0.64 -8.16 -2.85
C LEU A 104 0.91 -7.20 -1.69
N SER A 105 -0.14 -6.61 -1.11
CA SER A 105 0.01 -5.61 -0.04
C SER A 105 0.58 -6.22 1.24
N ILE A 106 0.11 -7.40 1.63
CA ILE A 106 0.60 -8.11 2.82
C ILE A 106 2.06 -8.54 2.61
N ARG A 107 2.41 -9.08 1.43
CA ARG A 107 3.82 -9.44 1.13
C ARG A 107 4.74 -8.23 1.21
N LEU A 108 4.30 -7.08 0.68
CA LEU A 108 5.04 -5.83 0.77
C LEU A 108 5.22 -5.39 2.23
N ALA A 109 4.16 -5.44 3.03
CA ALA A 109 4.19 -5.06 4.44
C ALA A 109 5.19 -5.93 5.23
N VAL A 110 5.06 -7.26 5.13
CA VAL A 110 5.95 -8.22 5.81
C VAL A 110 7.39 -8.06 5.35
N PHE A 111 7.63 -7.95 4.04
CA PHE A 111 8.98 -7.75 3.51
C PHE A 111 9.60 -6.46 4.05
N ASN A 112 8.86 -5.35 4.01
CA ASN A 112 9.36 -4.06 4.50
C ASN A 112 9.64 -4.09 5.99
N TRP A 113 8.74 -4.66 6.79
CA TRP A 113 8.93 -4.83 8.23
C TRP A 113 10.22 -5.60 8.53
N CYS A 114 10.39 -6.78 7.92
CA CYS A 114 11.61 -7.59 8.09
C CYS A 114 12.86 -6.86 7.60
N SER A 115 12.78 -6.14 6.47
CA SER A 115 13.91 -5.41 5.91
C SER A 115 14.36 -4.28 6.83
N ILE A 116 13.42 -3.52 7.40
CA ILE A 116 13.70 -2.41 8.31
C ILE A 116 14.34 -2.94 9.60
N ILE A 117 13.73 -3.93 10.24
CA ILE A 117 14.28 -4.54 11.46
C ILE A 117 15.69 -5.08 11.20
N ASN A 118 15.91 -5.82 10.11
CA ASN A 118 17.24 -6.33 9.79
C ASN A 118 18.27 -5.22 9.52
N LYS A 119 17.88 -4.12 8.89
CA LYS A 119 18.78 -2.98 8.68
C LYS A 119 19.20 -2.35 10.00
N ILE A 120 18.25 -2.17 10.93
CA ILE A 120 18.50 -1.68 12.29
C ILE A 120 19.45 -2.62 13.02
N LEU A 121 19.15 -3.93 13.04
CA LEU A 121 19.95 -4.93 13.75
C LEU A 121 21.37 -5.09 13.18
N ARG A 122 21.54 -4.88 11.87
CA ARG A 122 22.86 -4.92 11.22
C ARG A 122 23.68 -3.65 11.45
N GLY A 123 23.14 -2.65 12.15
CA GLY A 123 23.79 -1.35 12.30
C GLY A 123 24.00 -0.64 10.96
N THR A 124 23.06 -0.80 10.01
CA THR A 124 23.16 -0.11 8.72
C THR A 124 23.20 1.39 9.01
N ASP A 125 24.29 2.04 8.61
CA ASP A 125 24.52 3.45 8.87
C ASP A 125 23.38 4.31 8.32
N VAL A 126 22.60 4.89 9.25
CA VAL A 126 21.47 5.78 8.99
C VAL A 126 21.85 7.26 9.05
N SER A 127 23.14 7.61 9.21
CA SER A 127 23.61 9.00 9.15
C SER A 127 23.20 9.72 7.85
N ARG A 128 22.99 8.97 6.76
CA ARG A 128 22.43 9.51 5.51
C ARG A 128 20.97 9.98 5.64
N LEU A 129 20.18 9.42 6.56
CA LEU A 129 18.81 9.88 6.84
C LEU A 129 18.81 11.22 7.60
N GLU A 130 19.78 11.43 8.48
CA GLU A 130 19.99 12.72 9.17
C GLU A 130 20.35 13.82 8.16
N SER A 131 21.20 13.50 7.17
CA SER A 131 21.52 14.44 6.07
C SER A 131 20.33 14.75 5.15
N LEU A 132 19.32 13.88 5.11
CA LEU A 132 18.10 14.08 4.33
C LEU A 132 17.15 15.07 5.00
N GLU A 133 17.15 15.13 6.34
CA GLU A 133 16.30 16.03 7.13
C GLU A 133 16.56 17.51 6.80
N GLU A 134 17.83 17.88 6.55
CA GLU A 134 18.19 19.21 6.07
C GLU A 134 17.60 19.55 4.69
N SER A 135 17.47 18.53 3.82
CA SER A 135 16.95 18.65 2.46
C SER A 135 15.43 18.50 2.32
N LEU A 136 14.72 18.18 3.41
CA LEU A 136 13.27 18.04 3.39
C LEU A 136 12.58 19.41 3.18
N PRO A 137 11.49 19.47 2.40
CA PRO A 137 10.64 20.65 2.32
C PRO A 137 10.12 21.05 3.71
N LEU A 138 9.98 22.36 3.96
CA LEU A 138 9.56 22.93 5.26
C LEU A 138 8.33 22.25 5.88
N MET A 139 7.41 21.72 5.06
CA MET A 139 6.19 21.04 5.50
C MET A 139 6.43 19.66 6.16
N GLN A 140 7.66 19.14 6.12
CA GLN A 140 8.05 17.84 6.68
C GLN A 140 9.11 17.93 7.76
N LYS A 141 9.56 19.15 8.10
CA LYS A 141 10.42 19.40 9.25
C LYS A 141 9.50 19.54 10.48
N LYS A 142 9.81 18.82 11.57
CA LYS A 142 9.08 18.90 12.84
C LYS A 142 9.22 20.27 13.48
#